data_AF-A0A9E2E8C2-F1
#
_entry.id   AF-A0A9E2E8C2-F1
#
_cell.length_a   1.000
_cell.length_b   1.000
_cell.length_c   1.000
_cell.angle_alpha   90.00
_cell.angle_beta   90.00
_cell.angle_gamma   90.00
#
_symmetry.space_group_name_H-M   'P 1'
#
loop_
_entity.id
_entity.type
_entity.pdbx_description
1 polymer ?
#
loop_
_entity_poly.entity_id
_entity_poly.type
_entity_poly.pdbx_seq_one_letter_code
_entity_poly.pdbx_strand_id
1 'polypeptide(L)'
;MIVDPSALEAYREVMEDEADEFIADILGSFYSNARELFSAMDEALTKDNAEGFVRAAHTFKSTAATVGAIPLSGLLANLEKRGGSEPLAGLEPLIPPLKQAYEEVESKLRELYP
;
A
#
# COMPACT_ATOMS: atom_id res chain seq x y z
N MET A 1 -9.99 -11.43 -5.18
CA MET A 1 -10.21 -10.87 -3.83
C MET A 1 -9.32 -9.66 -3.70
N ILE A 2 -9.87 -8.50 -3.32
CA ILE A 2 -9.13 -7.22 -3.26
C ILE A 2 -8.40 -7.06 -1.92
N VAL A 3 -9.04 -7.50 -0.84
CA VAL A 3 -8.49 -7.57 0.52
C VAL A 3 -8.80 -8.95 1.09
N ASP A 4 -7.80 -9.59 1.70
CA ASP A 4 -7.95 -10.79 2.51
C ASP A 4 -8.15 -10.40 3.99
N PRO A 5 -9.37 -10.55 4.55
CA PRO A 5 -9.64 -10.15 5.93
C PRO A 5 -8.85 -10.97 6.95
N SER A 6 -8.43 -12.20 6.62
CA SER A 6 -7.75 -13.06 7.59
C SER A 6 -6.45 -12.46 8.12
N ALA A 7 -5.82 -11.55 7.36
CA ALA A 7 -4.63 -10.83 7.79
C ALA A 7 -4.88 -9.97 9.04
N LEU A 8 -6.07 -9.35 9.13
CA LEU A 8 -6.45 -8.50 10.26
C LEU A 8 -7.23 -9.29 11.32
N GLU A 9 -8.07 -10.24 10.92
CA GLU A 9 -8.81 -11.10 11.86
C GLU A 9 -7.89 -11.96 12.73
N ALA A 10 -6.68 -12.29 12.26
CA ALA A 10 -5.67 -12.95 13.07
C ALA A 10 -5.32 -12.18 14.36
N TYR A 11 -5.48 -10.85 14.38
CA TYR A 11 -5.28 -10.05 15.60
C TYR A 11 -6.41 -10.24 16.60
N ARG A 12 -7.66 -10.49 16.15
CA ARG A 12 -8.79 -10.80 17.05
C ARG A 12 -8.60 -12.11 17.79
N GLU A 13 -7.94 -13.08 17.17
CA GLU A 13 -7.60 -14.36 17.83
C GLU A 13 -6.55 -14.21 18.92
N VAL A 14 -5.70 -13.17 18.87
CA VAL A 14 -4.56 -12.98 19.77
C VAL A 14 -4.81 -11.92 20.84
N MET A 15 -5.53 -10.85 20.51
CA MET A 15 -5.66 -9.65 21.34
C MET A 15 -7.04 -9.50 22.01
N GLU A 16 -7.99 -10.41 21.73
CA GLU A 16 -9.33 -10.44 22.31
C GLU A 16 -10.00 -9.04 22.28
N ASP A 17 -10.17 -8.40 23.44
CA ASP A 17 -10.87 -7.13 23.60
C ASP A 17 -10.12 -5.89 23.05
N GLU A 18 -8.80 -5.98 22.85
CA GLU A 18 -7.96 -4.87 22.33
C GLU A 18 -7.81 -4.91 20.79
N ALA A 19 -8.31 -5.97 20.16
CA ALA A 19 -8.04 -6.22 18.74
C ALA A 19 -8.64 -5.16 17.81
N ASP A 20 -9.86 -4.68 18.09
CA ASP A 20 -10.53 -3.71 17.21
C ASP A 20 -9.84 -2.34 17.25
N GLU A 21 -9.37 -1.88 18.41
CA GLU A 21 -8.57 -0.65 18.54
C GLU A 21 -7.23 -0.78 17.80
N PHE A 22 -6.55 -1.92 17.97
CA PHE A 22 -5.30 -2.21 17.28
C PHE A 22 -5.45 -2.28 15.75
N ILE A 23 -6.52 -2.91 15.26
CA ILE A 23 -6.84 -2.95 13.82
C ILE A 23 -7.11 -1.53 13.31
N ALA A 24 -7.86 -0.71 14.05
CA ALA A 24 -8.11 0.67 13.69
C ALA A 24 -6.81 1.50 13.58
N ASP A 25 -5.85 1.29 14.48
CA ASP A 25 -4.54 1.94 14.44
C ASP A 25 -3.69 1.52 13.22
N ILE A 26 -3.70 0.23 12.88
CA ILE A 26 -3.05 -0.28 11.67
C ILE A 26 -3.66 0.36 10.43
N LEU A 27 -4.99 0.37 10.34
CA LEU A 27 -5.71 0.95 9.21
C LEU A 27 -5.48 2.46 9.10
N GLY A 28 -5.54 3.17 10.23
CA GLY A 28 -5.23 4.59 10.30
C GLY A 28 -3.83 4.90 9.78
N SER A 29 -2.84 4.10 10.19
CA SER A 29 -1.46 4.19 9.70
C SER A 29 -1.35 3.85 8.21
N PHE A 30 -2.09 2.86 7.71
CA PHE A 30 -2.10 2.52 6.29
C PHE A 30 -2.64 3.68 5.44
N TYR A 31 -3.75 4.31 5.85
CA TYR A 31 -4.35 5.43 5.12
C TYR A 31 -3.48 6.69 5.14
N SER A 32 -2.90 7.04 6.29
CA SER A 32 -2.01 8.20 6.40
C SER A 32 -0.76 8.03 5.55
N ASN A 33 -0.11 6.86 5.65
CA ASN A 33 1.10 6.54 4.91
C ASN A 33 0.85 6.50 3.41
N ALA A 34 -0.30 5.99 2.94
CA ALA A 34 -0.58 5.89 1.51
C ALA A 34 -0.46 7.24 0.80
N ARG A 35 -1.02 8.31 1.38
CA ARG A 35 -0.94 9.67 0.80
C ARG A 35 0.51 10.16 0.71
N GLU A 36 1.29 9.98 1.76
CA GLU A 36 2.70 10.38 1.81
C GLU A 36 3.56 9.58 0.82
N LEU A 37 3.31 8.28 0.71
CA LEU A 37 4.03 7.38 -0.18
C LEU A 37 3.71 7.64 -1.65
N PHE A 38 2.45 7.93 -2.00
CA PHE A 38 2.11 8.38 -3.35
C PHE A 38 2.80 9.69 -3.70
N SER A 39 2.81 10.66 -2.78
CA SER A 39 3.52 11.93 -2.99
C SER A 39 5.02 11.70 -3.19
N ALA A 40 5.64 10.83 -2.39
CA ALA A 40 7.05 10.49 -2.51
C ALA A 40 7.37 9.80 -3.85
N MET A 41 6.50 8.92 -4.33
CA MET A 41 6.64 8.29 -5.65
C MET A 41 6.51 9.32 -6.78
N ASP A 42 5.51 10.20 -6.74
CA ASP A 42 5.30 11.25 -7.75
C ASP A 42 6.48 12.25 -7.78
N GLU A 43 7.00 12.64 -6.61
CA GLU A 43 8.20 13.46 -6.51
C GLU A 43 9.45 12.76 -7.06
N ALA A 44 9.59 11.46 -6.78
CA ALA A 44 10.72 10.68 -7.26
C ALA A 44 10.70 10.55 -8.80
N LEU A 45 9.53 10.39 -9.41
CA LEU A 45 9.35 10.43 -10.86
C LEU A 45 9.80 11.79 -11.43
N THR A 46 9.32 12.89 -10.84
CA THR A 46 9.64 14.25 -11.29
C THR A 46 11.14 14.58 -11.20
N LYS A 47 11.82 14.04 -10.18
CA LYS A 47 13.25 14.28 -9.91
C LYS A 47 14.17 13.21 -10.52
N ASP A 48 13.62 12.25 -11.26
CA ASP A 48 14.31 11.04 -11.76
C ASP A 48 15.11 10.31 -10.65
N ASN A 49 14.55 10.27 -9.44
CA ASN A 49 15.17 9.68 -8.26
C ASN A 49 14.75 8.22 -8.08
N ALA A 50 15.39 7.32 -8.83
CA ALA A 50 15.12 5.88 -8.79
C ALA A 50 15.16 5.29 -7.37
N GLU A 51 16.15 5.68 -6.55
CA GLU A 51 16.30 5.18 -5.19
C GLU A 51 15.15 5.63 -4.27
N GLY A 52 14.71 6.90 -4.40
CA GLY A 52 13.53 7.42 -3.72
C GLY A 52 12.26 6.66 -4.10
N PHE A 53 12.07 6.41 -5.40
CA PHE A 53 10.92 5.68 -5.91
C PHE A 53 10.86 4.25 -5.37
N VAL A 54 11.98 3.52 -5.45
CA VAL A 54 12.08 2.13 -4.97
C VAL A 54 11.81 2.05 -3.47
N ARG A 55 12.35 2.97 -2.66
CA ARG A 55 12.07 3.01 -1.21
C ARG A 55 10.60 3.26 -0.91
N ALA A 56 9.97 4.21 -1.59
CA ALA A 56 8.55 4.49 -1.38
C ALA A 56 7.68 3.28 -1.77
N ALA A 57 7.94 2.66 -2.92
CA ALA A 57 7.25 1.45 -3.36
C ALA A 57 7.47 0.27 -2.38
N HIS A 58 8.69 0.08 -1.87
CA HIS A 58 9.01 -0.95 -0.88
C HIS A 58 8.21 -0.79 0.42
N THR A 59 8.21 0.41 0.98
CA THR A 59 7.46 0.70 2.22
C THR A 59 5.97 0.47 2.00
N PHE A 60 5.42 0.98 0.90
CA PHE A 60 3.99 0.83 0.60
C PHE A 60 3.59 -0.62 0.37
N LYS A 61 4.44 -1.40 -0.32
CA LYS A 61 4.20 -2.83 -0.55
C LYS A 61 4.00 -3.57 0.77
N SER A 62 4.84 -3.28 1.77
CA SER A 62 4.78 -3.93 3.08
C SER A 62 3.52 -3.52 3.84
N THR A 63 3.18 -2.23 3.87
CA THR A 63 1.96 -1.77 4.56
C THR A 63 0.68 -2.31 3.90
N ALA A 64 0.65 -2.44 2.57
CA ALA A 64 -0.45 -3.08 1.85
C ALA A 64 -0.57 -4.57 2.18
N ALA A 65 0.54 -5.29 2.33
CA ALA A 65 0.53 -6.70 2.71
C ALA A 65 0.00 -6.90 4.15
N THR A 66 0.38 -6.02 5.08
CA THR A 66 -0.09 -6.06 6.48
C THR A 66 -1.60 -6.02 6.60
N VAL A 67 -2.29 -5.24 5.77
CA VAL A 67 -3.77 -5.12 5.78
C VAL A 67 -4.47 -6.14 4.87
N GLY A 68 -3.74 -7.13 4.35
CA GLY A 68 -4.30 -8.16 3.47
C GLY A 68 -4.57 -7.69 2.03
N ALA A 69 -4.09 -6.52 1.62
CA ALA A 69 -4.24 -5.99 0.26
C ALA A 69 -3.18 -6.57 -0.69
N ILE A 70 -3.16 -7.91 -0.82
CA ILE A 70 -2.15 -8.65 -1.59
C ILE A 70 -2.05 -8.22 -3.06
N PRO A 71 -3.15 -7.97 -3.80
CA PRO A 71 -3.05 -7.49 -5.17
C PRO A 71 -2.34 -6.13 -5.29
N LEU A 72 -2.65 -5.17 -4.39
CA LEU A 72 -1.99 -3.87 -4.33
C LEU A 72 -0.50 -4.01 -3.99
N SER A 73 -0.18 -4.86 -3.02
CA SER A 73 1.20 -5.20 -2.67
C SER A 73 1.97 -5.76 -3.88
N GLY A 74 1.33 -6.59 -4.70
CA GLY A 74 1.90 -7.11 -5.95
C GLY A 74 2.20 -6.04 -7.00
N LEU A 75 1.32 -5.06 -7.16
CA LEU A 75 1.56 -3.90 -8.04
C LEU A 75 2.77 -3.07 -7.56
N LEU A 76 2.85 -2.82 -6.25
CA LEU A 76 3.96 -2.09 -5.64
C LEU A 76 5.28 -2.85 -5.76
N ALA A 77 5.27 -4.18 -5.60
CA ALA A 77 6.43 -5.02 -5.83
C ALA A 77 6.91 -4.98 -7.30
N ASN A 78 5.99 -4.90 -8.26
CA ASN A 78 6.35 -4.71 -9.67
C ASN A 78 7.05 -3.37 -9.90
N LEU A 79 6.52 -2.28 -9.32
CA LEU A 79 7.12 -0.95 -9.42
C LEU A 79 8.46 -0.85 -8.70
N GLU A 80 8.59 -1.42 -7.50
CA GLU A 80 9.86 -1.52 -6.76
C GLU A 80 10.94 -2.20 -7.60
N LYS A 81 10.61 -3.35 -8.21
CA LYS A 81 11.55 -4.09 -9.06
C LYS A 81 11.95 -3.27 -10.29
N ARG A 82 10.96 -2.73 -11.02
CA ARG A 82 11.21 -2.01 -12.28
C ARG A 82 11.91 -0.68 -12.04
N GLY A 83 11.60 0.04 -10.97
CA GLY A 83 12.28 1.29 -10.60
C GLY A 83 13.76 1.11 -10.29
N GLY A 84 14.19 -0.11 -9.92
CA GLY A 84 15.60 -0.45 -9.74
C GLY A 84 16.34 -0.87 -11.02
N SER A 85 15.65 -1.08 -12.14
CA SER A 85 16.23 -1.63 -13.38
C SER A 85 15.88 -0.90 -14.66
N GLU A 86 14.86 -0.03 -14.65
CA GLU A 86 14.32 0.68 -15.79
C GLU A 86 14.23 2.19 -15.52
N PRO A 87 14.28 3.05 -16.55
CA PRO A 87 14.04 4.48 -16.39
C PRO A 87 12.65 4.78 -15.80
N LEU A 88 12.60 5.72 -14.85
CA LEU A 88 11.35 6.07 -14.15
C LEU A 88 10.26 6.63 -15.06
N ALA A 89 10.63 7.32 -16.15
CA ALA A 89 9.68 7.81 -17.15
C ALA A 89 8.79 6.69 -17.74
N GLY A 90 9.31 5.45 -17.81
CA GLY A 90 8.53 4.28 -18.28
C GLY A 90 7.52 3.75 -17.26
N LEU A 91 7.56 4.24 -16.01
CA LEU A 91 6.71 3.81 -14.90
C LEU A 91 5.60 4.80 -14.57
N GLU A 92 5.71 6.06 -15.00
CA GLU A 92 4.66 7.08 -14.81
C GLU A 92 3.25 6.60 -15.23
N PRO A 93 3.06 5.89 -16.38
CA PRO A 93 1.74 5.43 -16.79
C PRO A 93 1.11 4.38 -15.85
N LEU A 94 1.88 3.81 -14.92
CA LEU A 94 1.44 2.77 -13.99
C LEU A 94 0.94 3.36 -12.66
N ILE A 95 1.21 4.65 -12.41
CA ILE A 95 0.76 5.32 -11.18
C ILE A 95 -0.75 5.51 -11.12
N PRO A 96 -1.46 5.95 -12.18
CA PRO A 96 -2.92 6.07 -12.12
C PRO A 96 -3.63 4.73 -11.84
N PRO A 97 -3.30 3.62 -12.50
CA PRO A 97 -3.84 2.30 -12.14
C PRO A 97 -3.52 1.88 -10.70
N LEU A 98 -2.33 2.20 -10.19
CA LEU A 98 -1.97 1.93 -8.79
C LEU A 98 -2.87 2.72 -7.81
N LYS A 99 -3.12 4.01 -8.09
CA LYS A 99 -4.01 4.86 -7.29
C LYS A 99 -5.44 4.31 -7.27
N GLN A 100 -5.96 3.90 -8.42
CA GLN A 100 -7.27 3.25 -8.50
C GLN A 100 -7.33 1.96 -7.68
N ALA A 101 -6.30 1.10 -7.78
CA ALA A 101 -6.24 -0.13 -6.98
C ALA A 101 -6.21 0.16 -5.47
N TYR A 102 -5.53 1.23 -5.05
CA TYR A 102 -5.55 1.68 -3.66
C TYR A 102 -6.94 2.18 -3.24
N GLU A 103 -7.63 2.98 -4.06
CA GLU A 103 -8.98 3.46 -3.76
C GLU A 103 -9.98 2.30 -3.56
N GLU A 104 -9.89 1.26 -4.39
CA GLU A 104 -10.69 0.04 -4.25
C GLU A 104 -10.39 -0.70 -2.95
N VAL A 105 -9.11 -0.80 -2.57
CA VAL A 105 -8.67 -1.38 -1.29
C VAL A 105 -9.19 -0.56 -0.11
N GLU A 106 -9.02 0.76 -0.14
CA GLU A 106 -9.45 1.67 0.93
C GLU A 106 -10.96 1.57 1.13
N SER A 107 -11.74 1.64 0.05
CA SER A 107 -13.20 1.47 0.12
C SER A 107 -13.58 0.13 0.72
N LYS A 108 -12.86 -0.96 0.38
CA LYS A 108 -13.17 -2.29 0.90
C LYS A 108 -12.81 -2.43 2.37
N LEU A 109 -11.68 -1.89 2.81
CA LEU A 109 -11.30 -1.90 4.22
C LEU A 109 -12.30 -1.13 5.08
N ARG A 110 -12.78 0.04 4.62
CA ARG A 110 -13.82 0.82 5.32
C ARG A 110 -15.18 0.12 5.39
N GLU A 111 -15.50 -0.75 4.44
CA GLU A 111 -16.71 -1.58 4.48
C GLU A 111 -16.60 -2.71 5.51
N LEU A 112 -15.41 -3.32 5.61
CA LEU A 112 -15.14 -4.45 6.52
C LEU A 112 -14.91 -4.00 7.97
N TYR A 113 -14.29 -2.83 8.16
CA TYR A 113 -13.89 -2.25 9.44
C TYR A 113 -14.39 -0.79 9.52
N PRO A 114 -15.68 -0.60 9.85
CA PRO A 114 -16.32 0.72 9.91
C PRO A 114 -15.91 1.56 11.12
#